data_AF-A0A6G9YWV6-F1
#
_entry.id   AF-A0A6G9YWV6-F1
#
_cell.length_a   1.000
_cell.length_b   1.000
_cell.length_c   1.000
_cell.angle_alpha   90.00
_cell.angle_beta   90.00
_cell.angle_gamma   90.00
#
_symmetry.space_group_name_H-M   'P 1'
#
loop_
_entity.id
_entity.type
_entity.pdbx_description
1 polymer ?
#
loop_
_entity_poly.entity_id
_entity_poly.type
_entity_poly.pdbx_seq_one_letter_code
_entity_poly.pdbx_strand_id
1 'polypeptide(L)' 'MRYEMSLVAGQEVLDGAEKCFQLLRDVRDEFAGGAVVESPEYVALRRAYRTALRELQAAMRVDLGAGPVDFAGGS' A
#
# COMPACT_ATOMS: atom_id res chain seq x y z
N MET A 1 8.78 35.89 14.21
CA MET A 1 8.74 34.83 13.19
C MET A 1 8.11 33.60 13.81
N ARG A 2 7.12 32.99 13.15
CA ARG A 2 6.53 31.71 13.56
C ARG A 2 7.00 30.68 12.53
N TYR A 3 7.86 29.76 12.94
CA TYR A 3 8.30 28.68 12.07
C TYR A 3 7.20 27.61 12.05
N GLU A 4 6.71 27.30 10.86
CA GLU A 4 5.81 26.16 10.65
C GLU A 4 6.67 24.95 10.33
N MET A 5 6.54 23.89 11.13
CA MET A 5 7.17 22.61 10.89
C MET A 5 6.12 21.64 10.36
N SER A 6 6.34 21.11 9.16
CA SER A 6 5.55 20.02 8.60
C SER A 6 6.31 18.72 8.76
N LEU A 7 5.67 17.71 9.37
CA LEU A 7 6.16 16.34 9.35
C LEU A 7 5.75 15.73 8.02
N VAL A 8 6.74 15.33 7.21
CA VAL A 8 6.53 14.69 5.90
C VAL A 8 7.16 13.32 5.97
N ALA A 9 6.45 12.31 5.47
CA ALA A 9 7.00 10.96 5.36
C ALA A 9 8.15 10.94 4.34
N GLY A 10 9.09 10.00 4.50
CA GLY A 10 10.14 9.77 3.51
C GLY A 10 9.58 9.43 2.12
N GLN A 11 10.36 9.70 1.08
CA GLN A 11 9.94 9.47 -0.31
C GLN A 11 9.49 8.03 -0.57
N GLU A 12 10.16 7.04 0.03
CA GLU A 12 9.80 5.62 -0.12
C GLU A 12 8.38 5.32 0.41
N VAL A 13 7.95 6.01 1.47
CA VAL A 13 6.59 5.89 2.00
C VAL A 13 5.59 6.52 1.06
N LEU A 14 5.93 7.68 0.47
CA LEU A 14 5.06 8.37 -0.50
C LEU A 14 4.87 7.53 -1.76
N ASP A 15 5.96 7.01 -2.35
CA ASP A 15 5.93 6.19 -3.55
C ASP A 15 5.13 4.88 -3.31
N GLY A 16 5.34 4.25 -2.15
CA GLY A 16 4.57 3.07 -1.76
C GLY A 16 3.08 3.37 -1.57
N ALA A 17 2.73 4.53 -1.00
CA ALA A 17 1.35 4.97 -0.83
C ALA A 17 0.66 5.24 -2.16
N GLU A 18 1.36 5.90 -3.09
CA GLU A 18 0.86 6.15 -4.44
C GLU A 18 0.63 4.83 -5.20
N LYS A 19 1.58 3.90 -5.15
CA LYS A 19 1.44 2.56 -5.72
C LYS A 19 0.24 1.81 -5.14
N CYS A 20 0.06 1.83 -3.81
CA CYS A 20 -1.10 1.22 -3.17
C CYS A 20 -2.42 1.84 -3.62
N PHE A 21 -2.46 3.18 -3.70
CA PHE A 21 -3.65 3.91 -4.12
C PHE A 21 -4.01 3.58 -5.57
N GLN A 22 -3.02 3.56 -6.47
CA GLN A 22 -3.24 3.21 -7.87
C GLN A 22 -3.77 1.77 -8.00
N LEU A 23 -3.16 0.80 -7.32
CA LEU A 23 -3.62 -0.60 -7.37
C LEU A 23 -5.04 -0.78 -6.81
N LEU A 24 -5.39 -0.04 -5.75
CA LEU A 24 -6.76 -0.07 -5.23
C LEU A 24 -7.77 0.51 -6.22
N ARG A 25 -7.36 1.57 -6.93
CA ARG A 25 -8.15 2.15 -8.01
C ARG A 25 -8.34 1.16 -9.14
N ASP A 26 -7.28 0.47 -9.56
CA ASP A 26 -7.35 -0.53 -10.64
C ASP A 26 -8.30 -1.68 -10.26
N VAL A 27 -8.24 -2.18 -9.01
CA VAL A 27 -9.19 -3.19 -8.49
C VAL A 27 -10.63 -2.70 -8.59
N ARG A 28 -10.88 -1.46 -8.18
CA ARG A 28 -12.22 -0.85 -8.24
C ARG A 28 -12.69 -0.69 -9.68
N ASP A 29 -11.82 -0.24 -10.57
CA ASP A 29 -12.14 0.04 -11.97
C ASP A 29 -12.44 -1.29 -12.72
N GLU A 30 -11.70 -2.38 -12.45
CA GLU A 30 -12.04 -3.73 -12.95
C GLU A 30 -13.40 -4.22 -12.44
N PHE A 31 -13.69 -4.04 -11.15
CA PHE A 31 -14.99 -4.43 -10.59
C PHE A 31 -16.14 -3.62 -11.21
N ALA A 32 -15.93 -2.32 -11.43
CA ALA A 32 -16.89 -1.45 -12.12
C ALA A 32 -17.07 -1.85 -13.60
N GLY A 33 -16.03 -2.42 -14.23
CA GLY A 33 -16.07 -3.01 -15.57
C GLY A 33 -16.84 -4.34 -15.65
N GLY A 34 -17.32 -4.87 -14.52
CA GLY A 34 -18.10 -6.10 -14.46
C GLY A 34 -17.27 -7.36 -14.19
N ALA A 35 -15.99 -7.22 -13.86
CA ALA A 35 -15.18 -8.35 -13.41
C ALA A 35 -15.74 -8.94 -12.11
N VAL A 36 -15.81 -10.27 -12.05
CA VAL A 36 -16.17 -10.99 -10.82
C VAL A 36 -14.95 -11.20 -9.94
N VAL A 37 -15.17 -11.37 -8.64
CA VAL A 37 -14.11 -11.53 -7.62
C VAL A 37 -13.16 -12.71 -7.91
N GLU A 38 -13.62 -13.72 -8.65
CA GLU A 38 -12.84 -14.90 -9.02
C GLU A 38 -12.15 -14.78 -10.38
N SER A 39 -12.36 -13.68 -11.10
CA SER A 39 -11.68 -13.45 -12.38
C SER A 39 -10.15 -13.39 -12.15
N PRO A 40 -9.36 -14.00 -13.05
CA PRO A 40 -7.90 -13.97 -12.95
C PRO A 40 -7.34 -12.55 -12.81
N GLU A 41 -7.92 -11.58 -13.50
CA GLU A 41 -7.53 -10.17 -13.52
C GLU A 41 -7.75 -9.53 -12.15
N TYR A 42 -8.94 -9.69 -11.58
CA TYR A 42 -9.26 -9.17 -10.24
C TYR A 42 -8.37 -9.81 -9.17
N VAL A 43 -8.17 -11.13 -9.24
CA VAL A 43 -7.32 -11.86 -8.28
C VAL A 43 -5.87 -11.39 -8.36
N ALA A 44 -5.35 -11.17 -9.57
CA ALA A 44 -4.00 -10.66 -9.78
C ALA A 44 -3.83 -9.25 -9.20
N LEU A 45 -4.73 -8.32 -9.51
CA LEU A 45 -4.69 -6.96 -8.96
C LEU A 45 -4.83 -6.94 -7.44
N ARG A 46 -5.74 -7.74 -6.88
CA ARG A 46 -5.91 -7.85 -5.43
C ARG A 46 -4.66 -8.41 -4.75
N ARG A 47 -3.96 -9.36 -5.38
CA ARG A 47 -2.68 -9.88 -4.88
C ARG A 47 -1.59 -8.80 -4.95
N ALA A 48 -1.50 -8.07 -6.06
CA ALA A 48 -0.55 -6.98 -6.23
C ALA A 48 -0.77 -5.88 -5.18
N TYR A 49 -2.02 -5.47 -4.96
CA TYR A 49 -2.40 -4.51 -3.92
C TYR A 49 -1.95 -4.97 -2.52
N ARG A 50 -2.22 -6.23 -2.16
CA ARG A 50 -1.80 -6.78 -0.86
C ARG A 50 -0.29 -6.80 -0.68
N THR A 51 0.46 -7.11 -1.74
CA THR A 51 1.93 -7.07 -1.71
C THR A 51 2.42 -5.63 -1.53
N ALA A 52 1.94 -4.69 -2.34
CA ALA A 52 2.30 -3.28 -2.22
C ALA A 52 1.96 -2.71 -0.83
N LEU A 53 0.83 -3.12 -0.24
CA LEU A 53 0.43 -2.68 1.10
C LEU A 53 1.41 -3.17 2.17
N ARG A 54 1.92 -4.40 2.05
CA ARG A 54 2.95 -4.93 2.97
C ARG A 54 4.28 -4.21 2.80
N GLU A 55 4.68 -3.92 1.56
CA GLU A 55 5.88 -3.14 1.26
C GLU A 55 5.79 -1.73 1.85
N LEU A 56 4.64 -1.06 1.68
CA LEU A 56 4.39 0.26 2.26
C LEU A 56 4.43 0.23 3.80
N GLN A 57 3.80 -0.77 4.43
CA GLN A 57 3.85 -0.93 5.88
C GLN A 57 5.28 -1.14 6.39
N ALA A 58 6.10 -1.88 5.65
CA ALA A 58 7.52 -2.04 5.98
C ALA A 58 8.28 -0.72 5.86
N ALA A 59 8.08 0.03 4.77
CA ALA A 59 8.69 1.34 4.55
C ALA A 59 8.30 2.35 5.65
N MET A 60 7.01 2.43 5.99
CA MET A 60 6.52 3.28 7.09
C MET A 60 7.18 2.94 8.42
N ARG A 61 7.43 1.66 8.71
CA ARG A 61 8.09 1.26 9.96
C ARG A 61 9.57 1.60 9.98
N VAL A 62 10.24 1.50 8.84
CA VAL A 62 11.63 1.97 8.71
C VAL A 62 11.69 3.48 8.93
N ASP A 63 10.80 4.23 8.28
CA ASP A 63 10.69 5.69 8.42
C ASP A 63 10.42 6.13 9.88
N LEU A 64 9.58 5.37 10.60
CA LEU A 64 9.28 5.60 12.02
C LEU A 64 10.33 5.04 12.99
N GLY A 65 11.37 4.34 12.52
CA GLY A 65 12.36 3.69 13.38
C GLY A 65 11.83 2.52 14.22
N ALA A 66 10.70 1.91 13.82
CA ALA A 66 9.98 0.90 14.58
C ALA A 66 10.50 -0.55 14.39
N GLY A 67 11.49 -0.77 13.51
CA GLY A 67 12.02 -2.11 13.17
C GLY A 67 11.07 -2.97 12.31
N PRO A 68 11.51 -4.11 11.75
CA PRO A 68 10.70 -4.95 10.86
C PRO A 68 9.48 -5.58 11.57
N VAL A 69 8.45 -5.94 10.79
CA VAL A 69 7.32 -6.75 11.29
C VAL A 69 7.68 -8.23 11.18
N ASP A 70 7.58 -8.96 12.28
CA ASP A 70 7.58 -10.42 12.24
C ASP A 70 6.17 -10.92 11.90
N PHE A 71 5.99 -11.40 10.68
CA PHE A 71 4.72 -11.95 10.20
C PHE A 71 4.54 -13.44 10.54
N ALA A 72 5.44 -14.07 11.32
CA ALA A 72 5.29 -15.46 11.75
C ALA A 72 4.05 -15.72 12.64
N GLY A 73 3.37 -14.67 13.12
CA GLY A 73 2.22 -14.75 14.02
C GLY A 73 0.84 -14.39 13.43
N GLY A 74 0.68 -14.32 12.10
CA GLY A 74 -0.61 -13.96 11.47
C GLY A 74 -1.53 -15.17 11.29
N SER A 75 -2.62 -15.23 12.07
CA SER A 75 -3.71 -16.21 12.01
C SER A 75 -4.44 -16.27 10.66
#